data_AF-A0A6L7LVY5-F1
#
_entry.id   AF-A0A6L7LVY5-F1
#
_cell.length_a   1.000
_cell.length_b   1.000
_cell.length_c   1.000
_cell.angle_alpha   90.00
_cell.angle_beta   90.00
_cell.angle_gamma   90.00
#
_symmetry.space_group_name_H-M   'P 1'
#
loop_
_entity.id
_entity.type
_entity.pdbx_description
1 polymer ?
#
loop_
_entity_poly.entity_id
_entity_poly.type
_entity_poly.pdbx_seq_one_letter_code
_entity_poly.pdbx_strand_id
1 'polypeptide(L)'
;MKSLTTSRTVMNLYSRILVLVSVFVVIPLFADLPTAVAPSTKPKSGDWIGLISGYIKDGALVLGLAVACVGFLWVAYVGFAKFNEARQGKAEWAEVGVLAVVGAVVLIFASYLLTEAAGVFA
;
A
#
# COMPACT_ATOMS: atom_id res chain seq x y z
N MET A 1 -54.20 1.03 55.29
CA MET A 1 -53.88 0.15 54.15
C MET A 1 -53.42 0.87 52.86
N LYS A 2 -53.10 2.18 52.86
CA LYS A 2 -52.68 2.93 51.65
C LYS A 2 -51.15 3.08 51.46
N SER A 3 -50.34 2.57 52.37
CA SER A 3 -48.89 2.85 52.42
C SER A 3 -48.04 1.93 51.53
N LEU A 4 -48.47 0.69 51.27
CA LEU A 4 -47.65 -0.32 50.60
C LEU A 4 -47.71 -0.26 49.06
N THR A 5 -48.72 0.41 48.49
CA THR A 5 -48.90 0.57 47.04
C THR A 5 -48.05 1.71 46.48
N THR A 6 -47.89 2.80 47.22
CA THR A 6 -47.08 3.97 46.81
C THR A 6 -45.60 3.61 46.68
N SER A 7 -45.08 2.76 47.57
CA SER A 7 -43.68 2.30 47.55
C SER A 7 -43.32 1.52 46.29
N ARG A 8 -44.23 0.67 45.79
CA ARG A 8 -44.02 -0.13 44.57
C ARG A 8 -44.01 0.73 43.30
N THR A 9 -44.84 1.76 43.26
CA THR A 9 -44.92 2.68 42.10
C THR A 9 -43.65 3.52 41.97
N VAL A 10 -43.13 4.02 43.10
CA VAL A 10 -41.90 4.81 43.16
C VAL A 10 -40.69 3.97 42.76
N MET A 11 -40.62 2.71 43.21
CA MET A 11 -39.54 1.77 42.86
C MET A 11 -39.52 1.40 41.37
N ASN A 12 -40.71 1.20 40.78
CA ASN A 12 -40.85 0.97 39.34
C ASN A 12 -40.48 2.20 38.51
N LEU A 13 -40.74 3.41 39.01
CA LEU A 13 -40.36 4.64 38.35
C LEU A 13 -38.83 4.82 38.34
N TYR A 14 -38.16 4.58 39.47
CA TYR A 14 -36.69 4.60 39.54
C TYR A 14 -36.07 3.54 38.63
N SER A 15 -36.61 2.32 38.61
CA SER A 15 -36.12 1.27 37.72
C SER A 15 -36.29 1.62 36.24
N ARG A 16 -37.39 2.30 35.87
CA ARG A 16 -37.63 2.78 34.50
C ARG A 16 -36.68 3.92 34.11
N ILE A 17 -36.40 4.83 35.03
CA ILE A 17 -35.44 5.93 34.82
C ILE A 17 -34.03 5.36 34.66
N LEU A 18 -33.64 4.38 35.49
CA LEU A 18 -32.33 3.73 35.38
C LEU A 18 -32.16 2.99 34.04
N VAL A 19 -33.20 2.31 33.56
CA VAL A 19 -33.18 1.66 32.23
C VAL A 19 -33.08 2.70 31.12
N LEU A 20 -33.83 3.81 31.20
CA LEU A 20 -33.75 4.90 30.23
C LEU A 20 -32.36 5.55 30.18
N VAL A 21 -31.73 5.77 31.33
CA VAL A 21 -30.38 6.33 31.42
C VAL A 21 -29.33 5.34 30.89
N SER A 22 -29.51 4.03 31.09
CA SER A 22 -28.59 3.01 30.58
C SER A 22 -28.53 2.94 29.05
N VAL A 23 -29.61 3.30 28.35
CA VAL A 23 -29.64 3.35 26.86
C VAL A 23 -28.83 4.53 26.31
N PHE A 24 -28.62 5.59 27.09
CA PHE A 24 -27.80 6.74 26.70
C PHE A 24 -26.30 6.56 26.97
N VAL A 25 -25.90 5.53 27.73
CA VAL A 25 -24.50 5.20 27.96
C VAL A 25 -24.00 4.32 26.81
N VAL A 26 -23.91 4.90 25.62
CA VAL A 26 -23.15 4.32 24.52
C VAL A 26 -21.69 4.65 24.81
N ILE A 27 -20.97 3.72 25.45
CA ILE A 27 -19.52 3.82 25.55
C ILE A 27 -19.00 3.62 24.12
N PRO A 28 -18.31 4.60 23.52
CA PRO A 28 -17.69 4.37 22.26
C PRO A 28 -16.52 3.40 22.51
N LEU A 29 -16.75 2.13 22.20
CA LEU A 29 -15.71 1.12 22.11
C LEU A 29 -14.93 1.36 20.82
N PHE A 30 -14.27 2.51 20.71
CA PHE A 30 -13.17 2.67 19.77
C PHE A 30 -12.06 1.79 20.32
N ALA A 31 -12.12 0.51 19.96
CA ALA A 31 -10.95 -0.33 20.01
C ALA A 31 -9.80 0.47 19.36
N ASP A 32 -8.65 0.45 20.01
CA ASP A 32 -7.42 1.11 19.57
C ASP A 32 -6.94 0.40 18.28
N LEU A 33 -7.71 0.58 17.20
CA LEU A 33 -7.44 -0.02 15.91
C LEU A 33 -6.18 0.67 15.38
N PRO A 34 -5.21 -0.10 14.88
CA PRO A 34 -4.07 0.46 14.17
C PRO A 34 -4.56 1.53 13.20
N THR A 35 -4.03 2.74 13.32
CA THR A 35 -4.40 3.82 12.41
C THR A 35 -4.00 3.43 10.99
N ALA A 36 -4.89 3.65 10.02
CA ALA A 36 -4.56 3.37 8.63
C ALA A 36 -3.31 4.16 8.24
N VAL A 37 -2.28 3.46 7.73
CA VAL A 37 -1.02 4.07 7.32
C VAL A 37 -1.32 5.00 6.15
N ALA A 38 -1.18 6.31 6.38
CA ALA A 38 -1.44 7.31 5.36
C ALA A 38 -0.51 7.11 4.13
N PRO A 39 -1.00 7.38 2.91
CA PRO A 39 -0.15 7.34 1.72
C PRO A 39 0.94 8.40 1.80
N SER A 40 2.03 8.18 1.08
CA SER A 40 3.24 9.01 1.13
C SER A 40 2.99 10.48 0.75
N THR A 41 1.93 10.75 -0.02
CA THR A 41 1.46 12.10 -0.40
C THR A 41 0.72 12.85 0.72
N LYS A 42 0.33 12.20 1.82
CA LYS A 42 -0.33 12.78 3.00
C LYS A 42 -1.40 13.85 2.68
N PRO A 43 -2.48 13.48 1.96
CA PRO A 43 -3.54 14.41 1.59
C PRO A 43 -4.26 15.00 2.82
N LYS A 44 -4.86 16.18 2.64
CA LYS A 44 -5.58 16.90 3.71
C LYS A 44 -6.81 16.10 4.18
N SER A 45 -7.16 16.24 5.45
CA SER A 45 -8.36 15.61 6.02
C SER A 45 -9.62 16.00 5.23
N GLY A 46 -10.39 15.00 4.78
CA GLY A 46 -11.59 15.18 3.94
C GLY A 46 -11.35 15.09 2.43
N ASP A 47 -10.10 15.06 1.97
CA ASP A 47 -9.75 14.87 0.56
C ASP A 47 -9.71 13.38 0.19
N TRP A 48 -10.90 12.81 -0.01
CA TRP A 48 -11.05 11.40 -0.36
C TRP A 48 -10.45 11.05 -1.72
N ILE A 49 -10.46 11.97 -2.68
CA ILE A 49 -9.88 11.75 -4.02
C ILE A 49 -8.35 11.72 -3.94
N GLY A 50 -7.75 12.64 -3.16
CA GLY A 50 -6.32 12.67 -2.91
C GLY A 50 -5.84 11.43 -2.14
N LEU A 51 -6.66 10.92 -1.21
CA LEU A 51 -6.36 9.70 -0.46
C LEU A 51 -6.25 8.48 -1.37
N ILE A 52 -7.25 8.26 -2.22
CA ILE A 52 -7.29 7.13 -3.16
C ILE A 52 -6.16 7.23 -4.18
N SER A 53 -5.94 8.43 -4.74
CA SER A 53 -4.83 8.68 -5.67
C SER A 53 -3.47 8.41 -5.03
N GLY A 54 -3.29 8.81 -3.77
CA GLY A 54 -2.07 8.54 -3.01
C GLY A 54 -1.75 7.05 -2.84
N TYR A 55 -2.76 6.23 -2.54
CA TYR A 55 -2.55 4.78 -2.47
C TYR A 55 -2.26 4.15 -3.83
N ILE A 56 -2.91 4.64 -4.89
CA ILE A 56 -2.63 4.18 -6.26
C ILE A 56 -1.20 4.53 -6.67
N LYS A 57 -0.71 5.74 -6.33
CA LYS A 57 0.67 6.17 -6.58
C LYS A 57 1.67 5.27 -5.89
N ASP A 58 1.51 5.05 -4.60
CA ASP A 58 2.43 4.21 -3.81
C ASP A 58 2.41 2.76 -4.33
N GLY A 59 1.22 2.24 -4.66
CA GLY A 59 1.06 0.90 -5.25
C GLY A 59 1.70 0.79 -6.64
N ALA A 60 1.46 1.76 -7.52
CA ALA A 60 2.01 1.79 -8.87
C ALA A 60 3.54 1.91 -8.86
N LEU A 61 4.10 2.70 -7.94
CA LEU A 61 5.55 2.85 -7.80
C LEU A 61 6.20 1.53 -7.36
N VAL A 62 5.63 0.86 -6.35
CA VAL A 62 6.14 -0.45 -5.89
C VAL A 62 6.03 -1.51 -6.99
N LEU A 63 4.91 -1.55 -7.72
CA LEU A 63 4.73 -2.48 -8.83
C LEU A 63 5.69 -2.20 -9.99
N GLY A 64 5.86 -0.93 -10.38
CA GLY A 64 6.82 -0.52 -11.41
C GLY A 64 8.25 -0.90 -11.05
N LEU A 65 8.63 -0.69 -9.78
CA LEU A 65 9.94 -1.08 -9.27
C LEU A 65 10.15 -2.60 -9.31
N ALA A 66 9.14 -3.38 -8.90
CA ALA A 66 9.22 -4.84 -8.95
C ALA A 66 9.43 -5.37 -10.38
N VAL A 67 8.70 -4.82 -11.36
CA VAL A 67 8.86 -5.19 -12.78
C VAL A 67 10.24 -4.80 -13.31
N ALA A 68 10.75 -3.61 -12.95
CA ALA A 68 12.09 -3.19 -13.32
C ALA A 68 13.17 -4.12 -12.77
N CYS A 69 13.05 -4.55 -11.51
CA CYS A 69 13.95 -5.54 -10.91
C CYS A 69 13.96 -6.85 -11.70
N VAL A 70 12.80 -7.38 -12.09
CA VAL A 70 12.73 -8.59 -12.92
C VAL A 70 13.40 -8.38 -14.28
N GLY A 71 13.19 -7.24 -14.92
CA GLY A 71 13.85 -6.89 -16.17
C GLY A 71 15.38 -6.85 -16.04
N PHE A 72 15.90 -6.32 -14.93
CA PHE A 72 17.34 -6.25 -14.69
C PHE A 72 17.94 -7.65 -14.51
N LEU A 73 17.27 -8.50 -13.74
CA LEU A 73 17.69 -9.89 -13.57
C LEU A 73 17.67 -10.66 -14.90
N TRP A 74 16.68 -10.39 -15.75
CA TRP A 74 16.60 -11.00 -17.08
C TRP A 74 17.77 -10.59 -17.99
N VAL A 75 18.10 -9.30 -18.05
CA VAL A 75 19.25 -8.82 -18.83
C VAL A 75 20.56 -9.41 -18.31
N ALA A 76 20.73 -9.49 -16.99
CA ALA A 76 21.90 -10.12 -16.38
C ALA A 76 21.98 -11.62 -16.77
N TYR A 77 20.87 -12.35 -16.73
CA TYR A 77 20.81 -13.75 -17.14
C TYR A 77 21.25 -13.94 -18.60
N VAL A 78 20.73 -13.12 -19.52
CA VAL A 78 21.09 -13.17 -20.94
C VAL A 78 22.58 -12.85 -21.15
N GLY A 79 23.13 -11.89 -20.39
CA GLY A 79 24.55 -11.57 -20.39
C GLY A 79 25.43 -12.75 -19.96
N PHE A 80 25.08 -13.42 -18.86
CA PHE A 80 25.81 -14.60 -18.39
C PHE A 80 25.75 -15.77 -19.37
N ALA A 81 24.59 -16.02 -19.98
CA ALA A 81 24.43 -17.07 -20.99
C ALA A 81 25.39 -16.85 -22.17
N LYS A 82 25.41 -15.62 -22.70
CA LYS A 82 26.25 -15.26 -23.86
C LYS A 82 27.73 -15.23 -23.53
N PHE A 83 28.10 -14.80 -22.33
CA PHE A 83 29.48 -14.91 -21.84
C PHE A 83 29.95 -16.37 -21.77
N ASN A 84 29.08 -17.29 -21.31
CA ASN A 84 29.41 -18.71 -21.25
C ASN A 84 29.57 -19.33 -22.65
N GLU A 85 28.74 -18.93 -23.62
CA GLU A 85 28.88 -19.34 -25.02
C GLU A 85 30.22 -18.88 -25.62
N ALA A 86 30.62 -17.63 -25.39
CA ALA A 86 31.89 -17.11 -25.88
C ALA A 86 33.10 -17.82 -25.25
N ARG A 87 33.02 -18.15 -23.95
CA ARG A 87 34.04 -18.96 -23.27
C ARG A 87 34.18 -20.37 -23.83
N GLN A 88 33.11 -20.93 -24.38
CA GLN A 88 33.11 -22.24 -25.02
C GLN A 88 33.48 -22.18 -26.52
N GLY A 89 33.83 -21.01 -27.05
CA GLY A 89 34.12 -20.81 -28.47
C GLY A 89 32.90 -20.94 -29.38
N LYS A 90 31.68 -20.87 -28.81
CA LYS A 90 30.40 -20.97 -29.56
C LYS A 90 29.84 -19.61 -29.98
N ALA A 91 30.41 -18.52 -29.48
CA ALA A 91 30.06 -17.15 -29.81
C ALA A 91 31.32 -16.28 -29.89
N GLU A 92 31.27 -15.20 -30.67
CA GLU A 92 32.37 -14.24 -30.71
C GLU A 92 32.34 -13.32 -29.50
N TRP A 93 33.53 -12.95 -29.00
CA TRP A 93 33.66 -11.95 -27.94
C TRP A 93 33.10 -10.58 -28.36
N ALA A 94 33.10 -10.28 -29.67
CA ALA A 94 32.47 -9.10 -30.23
C ALA A 94 30.95 -9.09 -29.96
N GLU A 95 30.28 -10.24 -30.12
CA GLU A 95 28.84 -10.36 -29.84
C GLU A 95 28.52 -10.13 -28.36
N VAL A 96 29.37 -10.63 -27.45
CA VAL A 96 29.23 -10.38 -26.00
C VAL A 96 29.40 -8.90 -25.68
N GLY A 97 30.35 -8.23 -26.34
CA GLY A 97 30.56 -6.79 -26.19
C GLY A 97 29.36 -5.96 -26.63
N VAL A 98 28.79 -6.27 -27.80
CA VAL A 98 27.58 -5.60 -28.31
C VAL A 98 26.40 -5.81 -27.36
N LEU A 99 26.21 -7.04 -26.87
CA LEU A 99 25.16 -7.36 -25.92
C LEU A 99 25.31 -6.59 -24.61
N ALA A 100 26.53 -6.43 -24.11
CA ALA A 100 26.79 -5.65 -22.91
C ALA A 100 26.39 -4.17 -23.10
N VAL A 101 26.75 -3.57 -24.24
CA VAL A 101 26.41 -2.18 -24.56
C VAL A 101 24.90 -1.99 -24.73
N VAL A 102 24.26 -2.83 -25.56
CA VAL A 102 22.81 -2.76 -25.79
C VAL A 102 22.05 -3.01 -24.49
N GLY A 103 22.47 -4.01 -23.70
CA GLY A 103 21.91 -4.29 -22.38
C GLY A 103 22.01 -3.08 -21.46
N ALA A 104 23.18 -2.44 -21.37
CA ALA A 104 23.36 -1.24 -20.55
C ALA A 104 22.44 -0.08 -20.97
N VAL A 105 22.31 0.16 -22.28
CA VAL A 105 21.41 1.21 -22.81
C VAL A 105 19.96 0.93 -22.44
N VAL A 106 19.50 -0.32 -22.61
CA VAL A 106 18.14 -0.71 -22.24
C VAL A 106 17.89 -0.54 -20.75
N LEU A 107 18.86 -0.92 -19.89
CA LEU A 107 18.73 -0.78 -18.44
C LEU A 107 18.66 0.69 -18.00
N ILE A 108 19.51 1.55 -18.58
CA ILE A 108 19.48 2.99 -18.33
C ILE A 108 18.13 3.57 -18.76
N PHE A 109 17.66 3.22 -19.96
CA PHE A 109 16.39 3.71 -20.49
C PHE A 109 15.20 3.25 -19.65
N ALA A 110 15.17 1.98 -19.22
CA ALA A 110 14.16 1.46 -18.33
C ALA A 110 14.15 2.17 -16.96
N SER A 111 15.33 2.44 -16.40
CA SER A 111 15.47 3.19 -15.13
C SER A 111 14.94 4.62 -15.25
N TYR A 112 15.26 5.26 -16.37
CA TYR A 112 14.79 6.60 -16.69
C TYR A 112 13.26 6.63 -16.80
N LEU A 113 12.68 5.73 -17.59
CA LEU A 113 11.22 5.64 -17.75
C LEU A 113 10.51 5.35 -16.42
N LEU A 114 11.07 4.52 -15.55
CA LEU A 114 10.50 4.28 -14.22
C LEU A 114 10.48 5.56 -13.38
N THR A 115 11.55 6.36 -13.45
CA THR A 115 11.65 7.65 -12.74
C THR A 115 10.64 8.67 -13.28
N GLU A 116 10.53 8.77 -14.60
CA GLU A 116 9.54 9.64 -15.26
C GLU A 116 8.10 9.20 -14.96
N ALA A 117 7.83 7.89 -15.00
CA ALA A 117 6.52 7.35 -14.66
C ALA A 117 6.13 7.63 -13.21
N ALA A 118 7.07 7.54 -12.27
CA ALA A 118 6.85 7.95 -10.88
C ALA A 118 6.50 9.45 -10.76
N GLY A 119 7.04 10.27 -11.66
CA GLY A 119 6.74 11.70 -11.79
C GLY A 119 5.35 12.02 -12.35
N VAL A 120 4.77 11.16 -13.20
CA VAL A 120 3.41 11.35 -13.74
C VAL A 120 2.34 11.27 -12.66
N PHE A 121 2.57 10.43 -11.64
CA PHE A 121 1.68 10.30 -10.49
C PHE A 121 2.02 11.31 -9.38
N ALA A 122 2.94 12.26 -9.61
CA ALA A 122 3.51 13.13 -8.59
C ALA A 122 2.53 14.14 -8.02
#